data_AF-A0A6L7YHL1-F1
#
_entry.id   AF-A0A6L7YHL1-F1
#
_cell.length_a   1.000
_cell.length_b   1.000
_cell.length_c   1.000
_cell.angle_alpha   90.00
_cell.angle_beta   90.00
_cell.angle_gamma   90.00
#
_symmetry.space_group_name_H-M   'P 1'
#
loop_
_entity.id
_entity.type
_entity.pdbx_description
1 polymer ?
#
loop_
_entity_poly.entity_id
_entity_poly.type
_entity_poly.pdbx_seq_one_letter_code
_entity_poly.pdbx_strand_id
1 'polypeptide(L)'
;AGARSGGGGAPARGAALWGAAPGGWPPAPAAAPGRLRRLDTRVTGSAALECAFVAAGIFQSALFGAPSIWDVAAGVCLVRSSGRVAVTRGTGGWSALEHFEAPASVRGDRTPTIRDWRQPLILGTEEEAEALVRRAGSLGVRWMRMRWQLRQRLRRWL
;
A
#
# COMPACT_ATOMS: atom_id res chain seq x y z
N ALA A 1 23.89 12.85 58.00
CA ALA A 1 22.68 12.00 58.04
C ALA A 1 21.55 12.79 57.39
N GLY A 2 20.85 12.38 56.35
CA GLY A 2 20.71 11.12 55.64
C GLY A 2 19.50 11.33 54.71
N ALA A 3 19.75 11.64 53.44
CA ALA A 3 18.70 11.83 52.44
C ALA A 3 18.27 10.47 51.90
N ARG A 4 16.97 10.17 52.02
CA ARG A 4 16.36 8.93 51.52
C ARG A 4 16.29 8.95 50.00
N SER A 5 16.68 7.82 49.43
CA SER A 5 16.65 7.43 48.03
C SER A 5 15.23 7.42 47.46
N GLY A 6 15.02 8.16 46.36
CA GLY A 6 13.86 8.01 45.48
C GLY A 6 14.33 7.42 44.15
N GLY A 7 13.97 6.17 43.88
CA GLY A 7 14.35 5.46 42.67
C GLY A 7 13.77 6.09 41.41
N GLY A 8 14.66 6.50 40.50
CA GLY A 8 14.29 6.83 39.13
C GLY A 8 13.93 5.56 38.37
N GLY A 9 12.63 5.27 38.25
CA GLY A 9 12.11 4.30 37.31
C GLY A 9 12.30 4.81 35.89
N ALA A 10 13.19 4.19 35.13
CA ALA A 10 13.37 4.45 33.71
C ALA A 10 12.04 4.20 32.96
N PRO A 11 11.56 5.13 32.12
CA PRO A 11 10.38 4.86 31.31
C PRO A 11 10.68 3.76 30.29
N ALA A 12 9.74 2.82 30.20
CA ALA A 12 9.80 1.66 29.34
C ALA A 12 10.05 2.03 27.87
N ARG A 13 10.85 1.17 27.23
CA ARG A 13 11.21 1.22 25.81
C ARG A 13 9.95 1.14 24.93
N GLY A 14 9.88 2.02 23.93
CA GLY A 14 9.15 1.78 22.69
C GLY A 14 7.67 2.13 22.69
N ALA A 15 7.33 3.41 22.78
CA ALA A 15 6.02 3.90 22.35
C ALA A 15 6.12 5.31 21.76
N ALA A 16 5.61 5.44 20.54
CA ALA A 16 5.13 6.67 19.91
C ALA A 16 6.10 7.85 19.76
N LEU A 17 6.75 7.94 18.59
CA LEU A 17 7.08 9.22 17.96
C LEU A 17 6.76 9.12 16.46
N TRP A 18 5.47 9.14 16.12
CA TRP A 18 5.00 9.46 14.78
C TRP A 18 4.12 10.70 14.90
N GLY A 19 4.74 11.86 14.70
CA GLY A 19 4.04 13.13 14.60
C GLY A 19 3.10 13.12 13.40
N ALA A 20 1.84 13.46 13.64
CA ALA A 20 0.86 13.70 12.60
C ALA A 20 1.27 14.94 11.79
N ALA A 21 1.75 14.73 10.58
CA ALA A 21 1.90 15.81 9.60
C ALA A 21 0.51 16.25 9.11
N PRO A 22 0.26 17.55 8.88
CA PRO A 22 -0.98 18.01 8.25
C PRO A 22 -1.04 17.47 6.81
N GLY A 23 -2.07 16.67 6.52
CA GLY A 23 -2.20 15.87 5.28
C GLY A 23 -1.89 14.38 5.43
N GLY A 24 -1.62 13.91 6.66
CA GLY A 24 -1.35 12.50 6.95
C GLY A 24 -2.56 11.59 6.79
N TRP A 25 -2.40 10.55 5.96
CA TRP A 25 -3.23 9.35 5.97
C TRP A 25 -3.25 8.74 7.38
N PRO A 26 -4.39 8.25 7.89
CA PRO A 26 -4.42 7.66 9.23
C PRO A 26 -3.47 6.45 9.32
N PRO A 27 -2.66 6.32 10.37
CA PRO A 27 -1.91 5.10 10.61
C PRO A 27 -2.88 3.97 10.99
N ALA A 28 -2.55 2.74 10.57
CA ALA A 28 -3.32 1.49 10.69
C ALA A 28 -4.38 1.27 9.57
N PRO A 29 -4.61 0.01 9.14
CA PRO A 29 -5.63 -0.28 8.13
C PRO A 29 -6.96 0.28 8.65
N ALA A 30 -7.61 1.15 7.89
CA ALA A 30 -8.83 1.80 8.33
C ALA A 30 -9.97 0.77 8.39
N ALA A 31 -9.99 0.03 9.49
CA ALA A 31 -11.10 -0.72 10.05
C ALA A 31 -12.17 0.25 10.58
N ALA A 32 -12.61 1.17 9.73
CA ALA A 32 -13.94 1.72 9.83
C ALA A 32 -14.71 1.07 8.69
N PRO A 33 -15.87 0.40 8.93
CA PRO A 33 -16.75 0.02 7.83
C PRO A 33 -17.02 1.30 7.03
N GLY A 34 -16.38 1.40 5.87
CA GLY A 34 -16.55 2.53 5.01
C GLY A 34 -18.01 2.50 4.58
N ARG A 35 -18.78 3.52 4.97
CA ARG A 35 -20.09 3.84 4.40
C ARG A 35 -19.93 4.26 2.93
N LEU A 36 -19.34 3.42 2.11
CA LEU A 36 -19.52 3.47 0.68
C LEU A 36 -20.88 2.82 0.45
N ARG A 37 -21.88 3.60 0.04
CA ARG A 37 -23.27 3.12 -0.21
C ARG A 37 -23.36 1.94 -1.20
N ARG A 38 -22.23 1.47 -1.76
CA ARG A 38 -22.11 0.38 -2.74
C ARG A 38 -20.95 -0.60 -2.50
N LEU A 39 -20.08 -0.41 -1.50
CA LEU A 39 -18.91 -1.29 -1.28
C LEU A 39 -18.92 -1.82 0.16
N ASP A 40 -18.94 -3.14 0.31
CA ASP A 40 -18.74 -3.81 1.59
C ASP A 40 -17.24 -3.93 1.87
N THR A 41 -16.81 -3.55 3.08
CA THR A 41 -15.39 -3.55 3.45
C THR A 41 -15.08 -4.78 4.28
N ARG A 42 -14.14 -5.60 3.82
CA ARG A 42 -13.63 -6.77 4.54
C ARG A 42 -12.15 -6.58 4.84
N VAL A 43 -11.74 -7.00 6.04
CA VAL A 43 -10.33 -7.02 6.46
C VAL A 43 -10.01 -8.43 6.90
N THR A 44 -9.03 -9.06 6.26
CA THR A 44 -8.65 -10.44 6.58
C THR A 44 -7.49 -10.51 7.57
N GLY A 45 -6.74 -9.42 7.70
CA GLY A 45 -5.49 -9.38 8.46
C GLY A 45 -4.28 -9.98 7.73
N SER A 46 -4.44 -10.42 6.46
CA SER A 46 -3.37 -11.00 5.66
C SER A 46 -3.30 -10.35 4.28
N ALA A 47 -2.26 -9.55 4.03
CA ALA A 47 -2.08 -8.88 2.75
C ALA A 47 -1.93 -9.86 1.59
N ALA A 48 -1.25 -10.99 1.80
CA ALA A 48 -1.11 -12.04 0.79
C ALA A 48 -2.48 -12.63 0.40
N LEU A 49 -3.35 -12.88 1.39
CA LEU A 49 -4.68 -13.41 1.14
C LEU A 49 -5.57 -12.39 0.41
N GLU A 50 -5.48 -11.11 0.77
CA GLU A 50 -6.22 -10.04 0.10
C GLU A 50 -5.79 -9.89 -1.36
N CYS A 51 -4.48 -10.00 -1.65
CA CYS A 51 -4.00 -10.04 -3.03
C CYS A 51 -4.58 -11.23 -3.81
N ALA A 52 -4.61 -12.41 -3.19
CA ALA A 52 -5.16 -13.62 -3.81
C ALA A 52 -6.66 -13.49 -4.08
N PHE A 53 -7.43 -12.93 -3.14
CA PHE A 53 -8.86 -12.68 -3.32
C PHE A 53 -9.15 -11.65 -4.40
N VAL A 54 -8.32 -10.61 -4.54
CA VAL A 54 -8.42 -9.69 -5.68
C VAL A 54 -8.13 -10.43 -6.99
N ALA A 55 -7.05 -11.19 -7.06
CA ALA A 55 -6.70 -11.95 -8.27
C ALA A 55 -7.80 -12.98 -8.67
N ALA A 56 -8.44 -13.61 -7.68
CA ALA A 56 -9.55 -14.53 -7.88
C ALA A 56 -10.88 -13.82 -8.20
N GLY A 57 -10.97 -12.50 -8.02
CA GLY A 57 -12.21 -11.74 -8.19
C GLY A 57 -13.22 -11.87 -7.06
N ILE A 58 -12.80 -12.42 -5.92
CA ILE A 58 -13.60 -12.45 -4.68
C ILE A 58 -13.67 -11.04 -4.09
N PHE A 59 -12.54 -10.32 -4.08
CA PHE A 59 -12.49 -8.90 -3.74
C PHE A 59 -12.38 -8.07 -5.01
N GLN A 60 -13.20 -7.02 -5.11
CA GLN A 60 -13.16 -6.08 -6.23
C GLN A 60 -11.89 -5.24 -6.20
N SER A 61 -11.42 -4.90 -5.00
CA SER A 61 -10.19 -4.16 -4.77
C SER A 61 -9.62 -4.42 -3.37
N ALA A 62 -8.34 -4.08 -3.18
CA ALA A 62 -7.67 -4.04 -1.89
C ALA A 62 -6.82 -2.77 -1.80
N LEU A 63 -6.78 -2.15 -0.62
CA LEU A 63 -6.00 -0.94 -0.34
C LEU A 63 -5.08 -1.20 0.85
N PHE A 64 -3.78 -1.02 0.63
CA PHE A 64 -2.75 -1.14 1.65
C PHE A 64 -2.08 0.21 1.89
N GLY A 65 -1.83 0.53 3.16
CA GLY A 65 -1.18 1.78 3.56
C GLY A 65 0.33 1.80 3.24
N ALA A 66 1.09 0.83 3.73
CA ALA A 66 2.53 0.69 3.47
C ALA A 66 3.00 -0.75 3.78
N PRO A 67 2.55 -1.75 3.00
CA PRO A 67 2.91 -3.14 3.23
C PRO A 67 4.40 -3.37 2.98
N SER A 68 4.95 -4.45 3.53
CA SER A 68 6.31 -4.88 3.21
C SER A 68 6.31 -5.56 1.84
N ILE A 69 7.44 -5.52 1.13
CA ILE A 69 7.54 -6.18 -0.18
C ILE A 69 7.17 -7.67 -0.14
N TRP A 70 7.62 -8.40 0.88
CA TRP A 70 7.36 -9.85 0.99
C TRP A 70 5.88 -10.18 1.23
N ASP A 71 5.08 -9.22 1.72
CA ASP A 71 3.66 -9.41 1.95
C ASP A 71 2.84 -9.35 0.64
N VAL A 72 3.36 -8.65 -0.38
CA VAL A 72 2.60 -8.28 -1.59
C VAL A 72 3.25 -8.68 -2.91
N ALA A 73 4.55 -8.99 -2.95
CA ALA A 73 5.27 -9.23 -4.21
C ALA A 73 4.65 -10.37 -5.03
N ALA A 74 4.42 -11.52 -4.40
CA ALA A 74 3.75 -12.66 -5.04
C ALA A 74 2.30 -12.30 -5.46
N GLY A 75 1.60 -11.59 -4.60
CA GLY A 75 0.23 -11.14 -4.84
C GLY A 75 0.08 -10.21 -6.04
N VAL A 76 1.01 -9.25 -6.19
CA VAL A 76 1.05 -8.32 -7.34
C VAL A 76 1.22 -9.10 -8.65
N CYS A 77 2.07 -10.13 -8.67
CA CYS A 77 2.21 -11.00 -9.84
C CYS A 77 0.89 -11.68 -10.20
N LEU A 78 0.18 -12.26 -9.23
CA LEU A 78 -1.12 -12.92 -9.43
C LEU A 78 -2.21 -11.95 -9.92
N VAL A 79 -2.28 -10.76 -9.30
CA VAL A 79 -3.24 -9.73 -9.71
C VAL A 79 -2.99 -9.34 -11.16
N ARG A 80 -1.73 -9.08 -11.55
CA ARG A 80 -1.38 -8.72 -12.92
C ARG A 80 -1.67 -9.84 -13.92
N SER A 81 -1.38 -11.11 -13.57
CA SER A 81 -1.68 -12.25 -14.44
C SER A 81 -3.17 -12.48 -14.61
N SER A 82 -3.99 -12.07 -13.62
CA SER A 82 -5.46 -12.13 -13.70
C SER A 82 -6.09 -11.02 -14.54
N GLY A 83 -5.29 -10.17 -15.19
CA GLY A 83 -5.78 -9.01 -15.95
C GLY A 83 -6.26 -7.85 -15.08
N ARG A 84 -5.82 -7.80 -13.82
CA ARG A 84 -6.11 -6.72 -12.87
C ARG A 84 -4.90 -5.81 -12.69
N VAL A 85 -5.10 -4.67 -12.04
CA VAL A 85 -4.08 -3.64 -11.89
C VAL A 85 -3.53 -3.58 -10.47
N ALA A 86 -2.26 -3.17 -10.39
CA ALA A 86 -1.59 -2.79 -9.16
C ALA A 86 -1.08 -1.36 -9.30
N VAL A 87 -1.39 -0.49 -8.34
CA VAL A 87 -1.10 0.94 -8.37
C VAL A 87 -0.40 1.33 -7.09
N THR A 88 0.69 2.06 -7.19
CA THR A 88 1.42 2.54 -6.02
C THR A 88 1.59 4.05 -6.06
N ARG A 89 1.86 4.66 -4.90
CA ARG A 89 2.08 6.10 -4.77
C ARG A 89 3.55 6.39 -4.47
N GLY A 90 4.26 6.86 -5.48
CA GLY A 90 5.60 7.41 -5.35
C GLY A 90 5.58 8.94 -5.16
N THR A 91 6.74 9.58 -5.34
CA THR A 91 6.89 11.04 -5.25
C THR A 91 6.08 11.79 -6.31
N GLY A 92 5.92 11.21 -7.50
CA GLY A 92 5.13 11.77 -8.61
C GLY A 92 3.61 11.49 -8.55
N GLY A 93 3.11 10.93 -7.45
CA GLY A 93 1.70 10.54 -7.30
C GLY A 93 1.44 9.07 -7.62
N TRP A 94 0.18 8.74 -7.93
CA TRP A 94 -0.22 7.37 -8.21
C TRP A 94 0.17 6.94 -9.62
N SER A 95 0.75 5.77 -9.73
CA SER A 95 1.15 5.18 -11.00
C SER A 95 1.07 3.65 -10.93
N ALA A 96 1.01 3.01 -12.10
CA ALA A 96 1.04 1.56 -12.15
C ALA A 96 2.34 1.02 -11.53
N LEU A 97 2.22 0.03 -10.66
CA LEU A 97 3.37 -0.65 -10.09
C LEU A 97 3.96 -1.60 -11.13
N GLU A 98 5.00 -1.14 -11.83
CA GLU A 98 5.70 -1.93 -12.84
C GLU A 98 6.81 -2.79 -12.25
N HIS A 99 7.53 -2.28 -11.26
CA HIS A 99 8.61 -2.95 -10.54
C HIS A 99 8.71 -2.41 -9.10
N PHE A 100 9.33 -3.18 -8.23
CA PHE A 100 9.70 -2.73 -6.89
C PHE A 100 11.12 -2.14 -6.93
N GLU A 101 11.32 -1.00 -6.29
CA GLU A 101 12.61 -0.30 -6.23
C GLU A 101 12.98 -0.03 -4.77
N ALA A 102 14.28 -0.08 -4.45
CA ALA A 102 14.74 0.34 -3.14
C ALA A 102 14.39 1.83 -2.93
N PRO A 103 13.96 2.24 -1.73
CA PRO A 103 13.72 3.66 -1.46
C PRO A 103 15.02 4.47 -1.55
N ALA A 104 14.91 5.76 -1.87
CA ALA A 104 16.05 6.65 -2.02
C ALA A 104 16.88 6.79 -0.73
N SER A 105 16.23 6.65 0.44
CA SER A 105 16.89 6.68 1.74
C SER A 105 16.15 5.82 2.75
N VAL A 106 16.89 5.39 3.78
CA VAL A 106 16.37 4.67 4.94
C VAL A 106 16.88 5.33 6.21
N ARG A 107 16.23 5.06 7.34
CA ARG A 107 16.68 5.58 8.62
C ARG A 107 18.01 4.92 9.01
N GLY A 108 18.96 5.76 9.44
CA GLY A 108 20.29 5.33 9.88
C GLY A 108 21.31 5.34 8.73
N ASP A 109 22.57 5.07 9.07
CA ASP A 109 23.68 5.07 8.12
C ASP A 109 23.87 3.67 7.53
N ARG A 110 22.97 3.28 6.62
CA ARG A 110 23.10 2.05 5.85
C ARG A 110 22.53 2.24 4.45
N THR A 111 23.04 1.44 3.51
CA THR A 111 22.53 1.41 2.14
C THR A 111 21.09 0.88 2.10
N PRO A 112 20.15 1.60 1.46
CA PRO A 112 18.80 1.10 1.19
C PRO A 112 18.82 -0.17 0.34
N THR A 113 17.90 -1.08 0.62
CA THR A 113 17.69 -2.29 -0.17
C THR A 113 16.23 -2.41 -0.57
N ILE A 114 15.92 -3.31 -1.49
CA ILE A 114 14.54 -3.58 -1.89
C ILE A 114 13.65 -4.06 -0.73
N ARG A 115 14.24 -4.61 0.34
CA ARG A 115 13.52 -5.02 1.57
C ARG A 115 12.91 -3.82 2.31
N ASP A 116 13.43 -2.63 2.06
CA ASP A 116 12.98 -1.39 2.69
C ASP A 116 11.82 -0.73 1.93
N TRP A 117 11.38 -1.33 0.81
CA TRP A 117 10.23 -0.82 0.08
C TRP A 117 8.99 -0.78 0.97
N ARG A 118 8.39 0.41 1.06
CA ARG A 118 7.17 0.72 1.81
C ARG A 118 6.42 1.83 1.08
N GLN A 119 5.41 1.47 0.30
CA GLN A 119 4.56 2.45 -0.39
C GLN A 119 3.09 2.03 -0.34
N PRO A 120 2.14 2.99 -0.35
CA PRO A 120 0.74 2.67 -0.54
C PRO A 120 0.51 1.85 -1.81
N LEU A 121 -0.40 0.89 -1.72
CA LEU A 121 -0.69 -0.04 -2.81
C LEU A 121 -2.21 -0.22 -2.94
N ILE A 122 -2.70 -0.07 -4.16
CA ILE A 122 -4.08 -0.38 -4.54
C ILE A 122 -4.03 -1.52 -5.55
N LEU A 123 -4.82 -2.57 -5.32
CA LEU A 123 -5.03 -3.67 -6.23
C LEU A 123 -6.50 -3.71 -6.63
N GLY A 124 -6.84 -4.09 -7.86
CA GLY A 124 -8.23 -4.25 -8.25
C GLY A 124 -8.47 -4.26 -9.75
N THR A 125 -9.74 -4.13 -10.14
CA THR A 125 -10.09 -3.75 -11.51
C THR A 125 -9.61 -2.33 -11.79
N GLU A 126 -9.48 -1.95 -13.06
CA GLU A 126 -9.09 -0.58 -13.45
C GLU A 126 -10.09 0.45 -12.89
N GLU A 127 -11.38 0.18 -13.01
CA GLU A 127 -12.46 1.05 -12.50
C GLU A 127 -12.38 1.29 -10.99
N GLU A 128 -12.23 0.21 -10.21
CA GLU A 128 -12.18 0.30 -8.75
C GLU A 128 -10.87 0.91 -8.26
N ALA A 129 -9.74 0.58 -8.90
CA ALA A 129 -8.47 1.20 -8.58
C ALA A 129 -8.50 2.71 -8.84
N GLU A 130 -9.07 3.15 -9.96
CA GLU A 130 -9.26 4.57 -10.25
C GLU A 130 -10.18 5.26 -9.23
N ALA A 131 -11.28 4.60 -8.83
CA ALA A 131 -12.19 5.12 -7.82
C ALA A 131 -11.49 5.33 -6.47
N LEU A 132 -10.68 4.35 -6.05
CA LEU A 132 -9.86 4.43 -4.84
C LEU A 132 -8.79 5.52 -4.93
N VAL A 133 -8.11 5.67 -6.07
CA VAL A 133 -7.11 6.74 -6.25
C VAL A 133 -7.75 8.13 -6.18
N ARG A 134 -8.92 8.33 -6.81
CA ARG A 134 -9.67 9.60 -6.71
C ARG A 134 -10.00 9.92 -5.26
N ARG A 135 -10.39 8.91 -4.47
CA ARG A 135 -10.70 9.05 -3.04
C ARG A 135 -9.46 9.29 -2.17
N ALA A 136 -8.32 8.76 -2.56
CA ALA A 136 -7.03 8.99 -1.89
C ALA A 136 -6.49 10.43 -2.07
N GLY A 137 -7.23 11.33 -2.73
CA GLY A 137 -7.00 12.77 -2.66
C GLY A 137 -5.92 13.31 -3.60
N SER A 138 -5.71 12.70 -4.78
CA SER A 138 -4.72 13.21 -5.74
C SER A 138 -5.21 13.19 -7.19
N LEU A 139 -5.04 14.34 -7.86
CA LEU A 139 -5.28 14.57 -9.27
C LEU A 139 -4.13 13.99 -10.11
N GLY A 140 -4.22 12.73 -10.54
CA GLY A 140 -3.21 12.18 -11.46
C GLY A 140 -3.32 10.68 -11.70
N VAL A 141 -4.18 10.28 -12.64
CA VAL A 141 -4.26 8.89 -13.16
C VAL A 141 -4.42 8.86 -14.69
N ARG A 142 -4.26 9.99 -15.37
CA ARG A 142 -4.76 10.19 -16.75
C ARG A 142 -4.05 9.34 -17.82
N TRP A 143 -2.98 8.62 -17.49
CA TRP A 143 -2.14 7.83 -18.40
C TRP A 143 -2.43 6.32 -18.42
N MET A 144 -3.28 5.79 -17.53
CA MET A 144 -3.53 4.33 -17.39
C MET A 144 -4.14 3.69 -18.65
N ARG A 145 -5.11 4.37 -19.30
CA ARG A 145 -5.84 3.83 -20.48
C ARG A 145 -4.97 3.48 -21.68
N MET A 146 -3.87 4.22 -21.93
CA MET A 146 -3.24 4.22 -23.27
C MET A 146 -2.07 3.26 -23.43
N ARG A 147 -1.31 2.97 -22.36
CA ARG A 147 -0.11 2.11 -22.44
C ARG A 147 -0.38 0.64 -22.11
N TRP A 148 -1.48 0.34 -21.42
CA TRP A 148 -1.76 -1.00 -20.88
C TRP A 148 -2.54 -1.89 -21.86
N GLN A 149 -3.57 -1.34 -22.55
CA GLN A 149 -4.35 -2.08 -23.55
C GLN A 149 -3.50 -2.53 -24.75
N LEU A 150 -2.52 -1.72 -25.16
CA LEU A 150 -1.59 -2.08 -26.24
C LEU A 150 -0.67 -3.25 -25.85
N ARG A 151 -0.18 -3.31 -24.60
CA ARG A 151 0.72 -4.38 -24.15
C ARG A 151 0.01 -5.70 -23.82
N GLN A 152 -1.19 -5.64 -23.26
CA GLN A 152 -2.00 -6.83 -22.98
C GLN A 152 -2.54 -7.49 -24.25
N ARG A 153 -2.87 -6.69 -25.29
CA ARG A 153 -3.24 -7.22 -26.61
C ARG A 153 -2.05 -7.86 -27.32
N LEU A 154 -0.86 -7.28 -27.25
CA LEU A 154 0.34 -7.84 -27.90
C LEU A 154 0.83 -9.17 -27.28
N ARG A 155 0.54 -9.44 -25.99
CA ARG A 155 0.92 -10.70 -25.31
C ARG A 155 -0.04 -11.88 -25.52
N ARG A 156 -1.20 -11.66 -26.15
CA ARG A 156 -2.11 -12.76 -26.58
C ARG A 156 -1.83 -13.25 -28.01
N TRP A 157 -0.83 -12.66 -28.69
CA TRP A 157 -0.48 -12.93 -30.09
C TRP A 157 1.00 -13.31 -30.28
N LEU A 158 1.67 -13.72 -29.20
CA LEU A 158 2.96 -14.41 -29.18
C LEU A 158 2.77 -15.68 -28.34
#